data_AF-A0A7W7SP91-F1
#
_entry.id   AF-A0A7W7SP91-F1
#
_cell.length_a   1.000
_cell.length_b   1.000
_cell.length_c   1.000
_cell.angle_alpha   90.00
_cell.angle_beta   90.00
_cell.angle_gamma   90.00
#
_symmetry.space_group_name_H-M   'P 1'
#
loop_
_entity.id
_entity.type
_entity.pdbx_description
1 polymer ?
#
loop_
_entity_poly.entity_id
_entity_poly.type
_entity_poly.pdbx_seq_one_letter_code
_entity_poly.pdbx_strand_id
1 'polypeptide(L)'
;MGQAESAVRATHSWRGTRQVAQVAAVGVGAAALTAIAASGLLIGQARQARRVIPMAEAPPPRNDGVYGAKFPGPPISMVVLGDSSAAGYGVHRTRETPGALLATGISRRLGRPVRLRRFAVVGSLSAGLPPQVEAALECGPDLAVILIGGNDVTNRTPPAVAVRYLVDAVRKLRAAGAQVVVGTCPDLGAIQPIKPPLRWLARRWSRQLAAAQTVAVVEAGGWTVSLGDLLGPRFAAEPTRLFAWDHFHPSAEGYAIAVAALLPTALAALGSVQETRAPLTVGEGVRSLPAAAQEAARHAGTEVRGAEVGGRERGPAGRWAQLRRRRAWFGQPRADEPAGSAAAHPAPTAPDEAAGSPRVEEKA
;
A
#
# COMPACT_ATOMS: atom_id res chain seq x y z
N MET A 1 -53.60 60.61 57.12
CA MET A 1 -53.77 60.22 55.69
C MET A 1 -52.42 60.40 55.02
N GLY A 2 -51.71 59.41 54.50
CA GLY A 2 -52.00 58.01 54.23
C GLY A 2 -51.14 57.62 53.02
N GLN A 3 -50.40 56.51 53.13
CA GLN A 3 -49.95 55.65 52.02
C GLN A 3 -48.88 56.24 51.07
N ALA A 4 -47.89 55.52 50.54
CA ALA A 4 -47.52 54.12 50.61
C ALA A 4 -46.03 53.97 50.22
N GLU A 5 -45.33 53.10 50.93
CA GLU A 5 -44.21 52.34 50.38
C GLU A 5 -44.68 51.54 49.16
N SER A 6 -43.86 51.43 48.12
CA SER A 6 -43.86 50.23 47.30
C SER A 6 -42.50 50.04 46.62
N ALA A 7 -41.69 49.21 47.28
CA ALA A 7 -40.53 48.57 46.70
C ALA A 7 -41.00 47.64 45.56
N VAL A 8 -40.63 47.96 44.32
CA VAL A 8 -40.73 47.01 43.21
C VAL A 8 -39.66 45.94 43.43
N ARG A 9 -40.09 44.81 44.01
CA ARG A 9 -39.31 43.57 44.11
C ARG A 9 -38.91 43.10 42.70
N ALA A 10 -37.62 43.06 42.43
CA ALA A 10 -37.05 42.27 41.36
C ALA A 10 -37.23 40.78 41.70
N THR A 11 -38.24 40.12 41.14
CA THR A 11 -38.35 38.66 41.15
C THR A 11 -38.45 38.14 39.73
N HIS A 12 -37.31 37.96 39.06
CA HIS A 12 -37.23 37.07 37.90
C HIS A 12 -35.77 36.69 37.61
N SER A 13 -35.37 35.44 37.94
CA SER A 13 -34.38 34.65 37.15
C SER A 13 -33.95 33.30 37.75
N TRP A 14 -34.43 32.84 38.91
CA TRP A 14 -33.89 31.61 39.52
C TRP A 14 -34.44 30.26 39.02
N ARG A 15 -35.46 30.24 38.15
CA ARG A 15 -36.02 28.99 37.60
C ARG A 15 -35.46 28.60 36.22
N GLY A 16 -35.00 29.57 35.42
CA GLY A 16 -34.43 29.30 34.09
C GLY A 16 -33.02 28.70 34.14
N THR A 17 -32.20 29.09 35.12
CA THR A 17 -30.82 28.62 35.27
C THR A 17 -30.71 27.15 35.66
N ARG A 18 -31.66 26.60 36.43
CA ARG A 18 -31.69 25.17 36.79
C ARG A 18 -32.08 24.25 35.62
N GLN A 19 -33.01 24.68 34.77
CA GLN A 19 -33.44 23.90 33.61
C GLN A 19 -32.36 23.84 32.52
N VAL A 20 -31.65 24.96 32.27
CA VAL A 20 -30.52 24.99 31.32
C VAL A 20 -29.34 24.13 31.81
N ALA A 21 -29.03 24.16 33.11
CA ALA A 21 -27.98 23.31 33.69
C ALA A 21 -28.32 21.81 33.65
N GLN A 22 -29.58 21.42 33.85
CA GLN A 22 -30.02 20.02 33.77
C GLN A 22 -29.99 19.48 32.34
N VAL A 23 -30.43 20.26 31.35
CA VAL A 23 -30.36 19.87 29.93
C VAL A 23 -28.91 19.77 29.45
N ALA A 24 -28.03 20.68 29.88
CA ALA A 24 -26.60 20.60 29.58
C ALA A 24 -25.92 19.38 30.24
N ALA A 25 -26.25 19.06 31.50
CA ALA A 25 -25.70 17.90 32.20
C ALA A 25 -26.18 16.56 31.61
N VAL A 26 -27.46 16.45 31.22
CA VAL A 26 -28.02 15.27 30.52
C VAL A 26 -27.39 15.12 29.13
N GLY A 27 -27.19 16.22 28.39
CA GLY A 27 -26.52 16.22 27.09
C GLY A 27 -25.05 15.79 27.15
N VAL A 28 -24.29 16.28 28.13
CA VAL A 28 -22.90 15.86 28.37
C VAL A 28 -22.82 14.40 28.82
N GLY A 29 -23.73 13.95 29.70
CA GLY A 29 -23.80 12.57 30.16
C GLY A 29 -24.12 11.57 29.03
N ALA A 30 -25.10 11.88 28.18
CA ALA A 30 -25.46 11.03 27.03
C ALA A 30 -24.32 10.95 25.99
N ALA A 31 -23.64 12.07 25.72
CA ALA A 31 -22.48 12.09 24.84
C ALA A 31 -21.31 11.26 25.39
N ALA A 32 -21.03 11.37 26.69
CA ALA A 32 -19.99 10.58 27.35
C ALA A 32 -20.30 9.07 27.31
N LEU A 33 -21.54 8.66 27.60
CA LEU A 33 -21.96 7.25 27.53
C LEU A 33 -21.85 6.70 26.10
N THR A 34 -22.24 7.48 25.10
CA THR A 34 -22.10 7.09 23.68
C THR A 34 -20.63 6.93 23.29
N ALA A 35 -19.77 7.84 23.73
CA ALA A 35 -18.32 7.76 23.48
C ALA A 35 -17.69 6.54 24.17
N ILE A 36 -18.11 6.21 25.39
CA ILE A 36 -17.67 5.01 26.11
C ILE A 36 -18.12 3.74 25.38
N ALA A 37 -19.39 3.65 24.98
CA ALA A 37 -19.93 2.51 24.24
C ALA A 37 -19.22 2.30 22.89
N ALA A 38 -19.01 3.39 22.13
CA ALA A 38 -18.28 3.35 20.87
C ALA A 38 -16.82 2.92 21.07
N SER A 39 -16.15 3.42 22.11
CA SER A 39 -14.78 3.03 22.45
C SER A 39 -14.71 1.55 22.85
N GLY A 40 -15.67 1.08 23.66
CA GLY A 40 -15.79 -0.33 24.04
C GLY A 40 -15.97 -1.25 22.83
N LEU A 41 -16.82 -0.86 21.87
CA LEU A 41 -17.01 -1.59 20.61
C LEU A 41 -15.70 -1.67 19.80
N LEU A 42 -14.98 -0.56 19.65
CA LEU A 42 -13.72 -0.52 18.91
C LEU A 42 -12.64 -1.39 19.57
N ILE A 43 -12.52 -1.33 20.90
CA ILE A 43 -11.59 -2.16 21.66
C ILE A 43 -11.97 -3.64 21.53
N GLY A 44 -13.27 -3.97 21.60
CA GLY A 44 -13.79 -5.30 21.37
C GLY A 44 -13.44 -5.84 19.99
N GLN A 45 -13.64 -5.03 18.94
CA GLN A 45 -13.27 -5.39 17.56
C GLN A 45 -11.77 -5.56 17.36
N ALA A 46 -10.95 -4.71 17.97
CA ALA A 46 -9.50 -4.84 17.92
C ALA A 46 -9.02 -6.14 18.60
N ARG A 47 -9.61 -6.49 19.75
CA ARG A 47 -9.33 -7.76 20.45
C ARG A 47 -9.77 -8.97 19.62
N GLN A 48 -10.96 -8.91 19.02
CA GLN A 48 -11.44 -9.99 18.15
C GLN A 48 -10.54 -10.17 16.92
N ALA A 49 -10.13 -9.08 16.26
CA ALA A 49 -9.22 -9.15 15.13
C ALA A 49 -7.88 -9.79 15.54
N ARG A 50 -7.31 -9.42 16.69
CA ARG A 50 -6.07 -10.01 17.23
C ARG A 50 -6.19 -11.49 17.62
N ARG A 51 -7.40 -11.99 17.89
CA ARG A 51 -7.64 -13.43 18.14
C ARG A 51 -7.71 -14.23 16.86
N VAL A 52 -8.22 -13.62 15.78
CA VAL A 52 -8.39 -14.27 14.48
C VAL A 52 -7.13 -14.19 13.63
N ILE A 53 -6.38 -13.08 13.74
CA ILE A 53 -5.10 -12.90 13.06
C ILE A 53 -4.01 -13.54 13.94
N PRO A 54 -3.43 -14.67 13.52
CA PRO A 54 -2.42 -15.37 14.29
C PRO A 54 -1.16 -14.52 14.41
N MET A 55 -0.41 -14.73 15.50
CA MET A 55 0.93 -14.16 15.63
C MET A 55 1.88 -14.85 14.66
N ALA A 56 2.98 -14.19 14.31
CA ALA A 56 3.95 -14.77 13.40
C ALA A 56 4.60 -16.02 14.02
N GLU A 57 4.46 -17.17 13.38
CA GLU A 57 4.91 -18.46 13.93
C GLU A 57 6.30 -18.85 13.45
N ALA A 58 6.60 -18.62 12.17
CA ALA A 58 7.87 -18.97 11.55
C ALA A 58 8.42 -17.81 10.70
N PRO A 59 9.75 -17.62 10.66
CA PRO A 59 10.33 -16.61 9.79
C PRO A 59 10.03 -16.97 8.32
N PRO A 60 9.79 -15.97 7.45
CA PRO A 60 9.58 -16.22 6.03
C PRO A 60 10.82 -16.86 5.38
N PRO A 61 10.67 -17.53 4.23
CA PRO A 61 11.78 -18.13 3.52
C PRO A 61 12.91 -17.13 3.27
N ARG A 62 14.16 -17.55 3.52
CA ARG A 62 15.33 -16.74 3.16
C ARG A 62 15.35 -16.50 1.66
N ASN A 63 15.64 -15.27 1.25
CA ASN A 63 15.61 -14.85 -0.15
C ASN A 63 16.88 -14.12 -0.61
N ASP A 64 17.90 -14.04 0.23
CA ASP A 64 19.19 -13.50 -0.16
C ASP A 64 19.83 -14.37 -1.24
N GLY A 65 20.43 -13.74 -2.25
CA GLY A 65 21.06 -14.48 -3.35
C GLY A 65 21.20 -13.66 -4.63
N VAL A 66 21.71 -14.31 -5.67
CA VAL A 66 21.87 -13.72 -7.00
C VAL A 66 20.77 -14.24 -7.93
N TYR A 67 19.94 -13.32 -8.42
CA TYR A 67 18.85 -13.60 -9.34
C TYR A 67 19.28 -13.24 -10.76
N GLY A 68 18.92 -14.09 -11.72
CA GLY A 68 19.34 -13.91 -13.10
C GLY A 68 20.85 -14.09 -13.31
N ALA A 69 21.50 -14.99 -12.57
CA ALA A 69 22.94 -15.27 -12.66
C ALA A 69 23.44 -15.68 -14.07
N LYS A 70 22.51 -16.10 -14.94
CA LYS A 70 22.78 -16.38 -16.37
C LYS A 70 23.03 -15.13 -17.22
N PHE A 71 22.65 -13.95 -16.73
CA PHE A 71 22.86 -12.70 -17.44
C PHE A 71 24.29 -12.18 -17.23
N PRO A 72 24.87 -11.47 -18.21
CA PRO A 72 26.23 -10.97 -18.11
C PRO A 72 26.34 -9.73 -17.21
N GLY A 73 27.57 -9.38 -16.85
CA GLY A 73 27.92 -8.13 -16.17
C GLY A 73 27.82 -8.17 -14.64
N PRO A 74 28.31 -7.12 -13.96
CA PRO A 74 28.27 -7.05 -12.51
C PRO A 74 26.82 -6.96 -12.00
N PRO A 75 26.48 -7.71 -10.93
CA PRO A 75 25.14 -7.71 -10.38
C PRO A 75 24.76 -6.34 -9.81
N ILE A 76 23.52 -5.92 -10.04
CA ILE A 76 22.92 -4.78 -9.36
C ILE A 76 22.71 -5.17 -7.90
N SER A 77 23.23 -4.37 -6.97
CA SER A 77 23.04 -4.55 -5.54
C SER A 77 21.66 -4.02 -5.14
N MET A 78 20.75 -4.91 -4.75
CA MET A 78 19.40 -4.54 -4.30
C MET A 78 19.19 -4.96 -2.86
N VAL A 79 18.69 -4.04 -2.03
CA VAL A 79 18.30 -4.31 -0.64
C VAL A 79 16.80 -4.12 -0.43
N VAL A 80 16.22 -4.98 0.41
CA VAL A 80 14.81 -4.87 0.83
C VAL A 80 14.74 -4.69 2.35
N LEU A 81 14.12 -3.59 2.77
CA LEU A 81 13.95 -3.19 4.17
C LEU A 81 12.46 -3.08 4.50
N GLY A 82 12.14 -3.18 5.78
CA GLY A 82 10.80 -2.88 6.28
C GLY A 82 10.27 -3.91 7.25
N ASP A 83 8.97 -4.19 7.13
CA ASP A 83 8.23 -5.08 8.02
C ASP A 83 8.03 -6.50 7.45
N SER A 84 7.02 -7.21 7.95
CA SER A 84 6.65 -8.55 7.50
C SER A 84 6.28 -8.62 6.01
N SER A 85 5.71 -7.56 5.46
CA SER A 85 5.35 -7.48 4.05
C SER A 85 6.62 -7.44 3.19
N ALA A 86 7.62 -6.65 3.57
CA ALA A 86 8.93 -6.66 2.90
C ALA A 86 9.69 -7.97 3.08
N ALA A 87 9.51 -8.62 4.23
CA ALA A 87 10.13 -9.92 4.48
C ALA A 87 9.51 -11.07 3.67
N GLY A 88 8.28 -10.90 3.17
CA GLY A 88 7.53 -11.94 2.46
C GLY A 88 6.81 -12.91 3.39
N TYR A 89 6.36 -12.44 4.56
CA TYR A 89 5.54 -13.28 5.45
C TYR A 89 4.25 -13.72 4.74
N GLY A 90 3.85 -14.99 4.91
CA GLY A 90 2.68 -15.57 4.26
C GLY A 90 2.98 -16.42 3.01
N VAL A 91 4.24 -16.46 2.54
CA VAL A 91 4.66 -17.38 1.45
C VAL A 91 5.52 -18.52 1.98
N HIS A 92 5.58 -19.60 1.20
CA HIS A 92 6.32 -20.81 1.59
C HIS A 92 7.59 -21.04 0.78
N ARG A 93 7.77 -20.36 -0.37
CA ARG A 93 8.97 -20.49 -1.20
C ARG A 93 9.72 -19.18 -1.35
N THR A 94 11.04 -19.26 -1.38
CA THR A 94 11.93 -18.11 -1.63
C THR A 94 11.53 -17.29 -2.85
N ARG A 95 11.21 -17.95 -3.97
CA ARG A 95 10.82 -17.31 -5.23
C ARG A 95 9.49 -16.54 -5.18
N GLU A 96 8.69 -16.76 -4.16
CA GLU A 96 7.38 -16.11 -3.95
C GLU A 96 7.52 -14.85 -3.09
N THR A 97 8.68 -14.63 -2.45
CA THR A 97 8.93 -13.43 -1.66
C THR A 97 8.99 -12.18 -2.55
N PRO A 98 8.56 -11.01 -2.06
CA PRO A 98 8.54 -9.79 -2.87
C PRO A 98 9.94 -9.38 -3.35
N GLY A 99 10.95 -9.56 -2.50
CA GLY A 99 12.35 -9.32 -2.88
C GLY A 99 12.79 -10.19 -4.06
N ALA A 100 12.52 -11.50 -4.00
CA ALA A 100 12.88 -12.43 -5.07
C ALA A 100 12.13 -12.13 -6.38
N LEU A 101 10.85 -11.80 -6.29
CA LEU A 101 10.02 -11.41 -7.43
C LEU A 101 10.54 -10.11 -8.08
N LEU A 102 10.88 -9.09 -7.28
CA LEU A 102 11.50 -7.85 -7.80
C LEU A 102 12.84 -8.15 -8.46
N ALA A 103 13.75 -8.87 -7.77
CA ALA A 103 15.07 -9.19 -8.29
C ALA A 103 15.00 -9.96 -9.61
N THR A 104 14.07 -10.92 -9.70
CA THR A 104 13.80 -11.67 -10.92
C THR A 104 13.24 -10.78 -12.03
N GLY A 105 12.28 -9.90 -11.72
CA GLY A 105 11.70 -8.96 -12.68
C GLY A 105 12.74 -7.98 -13.23
N ILE A 106 13.54 -7.38 -12.34
CA ILE A 106 14.62 -6.45 -12.68
C ILE A 106 15.66 -7.16 -13.54
N SER A 107 16.16 -8.33 -13.11
CA SER A 107 17.21 -9.03 -13.84
C SER A 107 16.80 -9.39 -15.28
N ARG A 108 15.55 -9.83 -15.47
CA ARG A 108 15.00 -10.14 -16.79
C ARG A 108 14.83 -8.92 -17.69
N ARG A 109 14.37 -7.79 -17.13
CA ARG A 109 14.13 -6.56 -17.89
C ARG A 109 15.42 -5.82 -18.25
N LEU A 110 16.45 -5.96 -17.43
CA LEU A 110 17.75 -5.31 -17.65
C LEU A 110 18.78 -6.19 -18.33
N GLY A 111 18.53 -7.50 -18.41
CA GLY A 111 19.54 -8.45 -18.85
C GLY A 111 20.80 -8.40 -17.98
N ARG A 112 20.65 -8.15 -16.68
CA ARG A 112 21.74 -8.05 -15.69
C ARG A 112 21.42 -8.84 -14.43
N PRO A 113 22.38 -9.52 -13.78
CA PRO A 113 22.13 -10.16 -12.50
C PRO A 113 21.72 -9.15 -11.42
N VAL A 114 20.97 -9.59 -10.42
CA VAL A 114 20.62 -8.79 -9.24
C VAL A 114 21.03 -9.56 -7.99
N ARG A 115 21.91 -8.97 -7.18
CA ARG A 115 22.26 -9.49 -5.86
C ARG A 115 21.30 -8.89 -4.85
N LEU A 116 20.40 -9.70 -4.33
CA LEU A 116 19.42 -9.31 -3.33
C LEU A 116 19.95 -9.61 -1.91
N ARG A 117 19.80 -8.66 -1.01
CA ARG A 117 19.81 -8.87 0.44
C ARG A 117 18.59 -8.28 1.13
N ARG A 118 17.98 -9.02 2.05
CA ARG A 118 16.80 -8.59 2.80
C ARG A 118 17.16 -8.37 4.25
N PHE A 119 16.87 -7.16 4.73
CA PHE A 119 17.02 -6.75 6.13
C PHE A 119 15.67 -6.53 6.84
N ALA A 120 14.56 -6.68 6.12
CA ALA A 120 13.20 -6.51 6.65
C ALA A 120 12.89 -7.45 7.83
N VAL A 121 12.30 -6.91 8.90
CA VAL A 121 12.01 -7.66 10.13
C VAL A 121 10.50 -7.77 10.34
N VAL A 122 10.00 -8.99 10.47
CA VAL A 122 8.58 -9.26 10.77
C VAL A 122 8.17 -8.52 12.05
N GLY A 123 7.05 -7.80 12.00
CA GLY A 123 6.56 -7.01 13.12
C GLY A 123 7.25 -5.66 13.34
N SER A 124 8.23 -5.28 12.50
CA SER A 124 8.93 -4.00 12.64
C SER A 124 7.97 -2.82 12.48
N LEU A 125 8.10 -1.85 13.40
CA LEU A 125 7.62 -0.48 13.21
C LEU A 125 8.65 0.33 12.42
N SER A 126 8.27 1.52 11.96
CA SER A 126 9.18 2.43 11.27
C SER A 126 10.41 2.79 12.13
N ALA A 127 10.25 2.81 13.46
CA ALA A 127 11.35 2.96 14.43
C ALA A 127 12.40 1.84 14.40
N GLY A 128 12.09 0.69 13.79
CA GLY A 128 13.02 -0.42 13.59
C GLY A 128 13.83 -0.35 12.29
N LEU A 129 13.63 0.68 11.45
CA LEU A 129 14.43 0.89 10.24
C LEU A 129 15.92 1.19 10.50
N PRO A 130 16.33 1.97 11.52
CA PRO A 130 17.72 2.35 11.68
C PRO A 130 18.72 1.17 11.63
N PRO A 131 18.58 0.09 12.42
CA PRO A 131 19.52 -1.04 12.32
C PRO A 131 19.47 -1.77 10.97
N GLN A 132 18.32 -1.80 10.30
CA GLN A 132 18.22 -2.38 8.95
C GLN A 132 18.99 -1.54 7.92
N VAL A 133 18.95 -0.22 8.05
CA VAL A 133 19.66 0.71 7.16
C VAL A 133 21.16 0.60 7.35
N GLU A 134 21.66 0.57 8.59
CA GLU A 134 23.10 0.43 8.84
C GLU A 134 23.65 -0.86 8.19
N ALA A 135 22.98 -2.00 8.37
CA ALA A 135 23.37 -3.25 7.74
C ALA A 135 23.24 -3.23 6.20
N ALA A 136 22.25 -2.50 5.67
CA ALA A 136 22.08 -2.33 4.23
C ALA A 136 23.21 -1.49 3.60
N LEU A 137 23.71 -0.48 4.31
CA LEU A 137 24.80 0.39 3.82
C LEU A 137 26.11 -0.37 3.62
N GLU A 138 26.39 -1.40 4.43
CA GLU A 138 27.54 -2.29 4.25
C GLU A 138 27.53 -3.03 2.90
N CYS A 139 26.35 -3.14 2.26
CA CYS A 139 26.19 -3.82 0.98
C CYS A 139 26.41 -2.91 -0.24
N GLY A 140 26.58 -1.59 -0.04
CA GLY A 140 26.65 -0.59 -1.12
C GLY A 140 25.49 -0.73 -2.13
N PRO A 141 24.23 -0.53 -1.71
CA PRO A 141 23.07 -0.82 -2.56
C PRO A 141 22.92 0.19 -3.71
N ASP A 142 22.69 -0.30 -4.93
CA ASP A 142 22.24 0.52 -6.06
C ASP A 142 20.75 0.88 -5.93
N LEU A 143 19.97 -0.05 -5.37
CA LEU A 143 18.53 0.10 -5.16
C LEU A 143 18.13 -0.40 -3.77
N ALA A 144 17.43 0.45 -3.02
CA ALA A 144 16.77 0.10 -1.78
C ALA A 144 15.26 0.18 -1.93
N VAL A 145 14.58 -0.91 -1.56
CA VAL A 145 13.11 -0.98 -1.55
C VAL A 145 12.64 -1.09 -0.11
N ILE A 146 11.75 -0.18 0.31
CA ILE A 146 11.24 -0.13 1.68
C ILE A 146 9.73 -0.37 1.66
N LEU A 147 9.25 -1.41 2.37
CA LEU A 147 7.81 -1.63 2.61
C LEU A 147 7.56 -1.60 4.11
N ILE A 148 6.98 -0.52 4.61
CA ILE A 148 6.73 -0.34 6.04
C ILE A 148 5.53 0.57 6.31
N GLY A 149 4.83 0.30 7.42
CA GLY A 149 3.78 1.18 7.94
C GLY A 149 2.55 0.43 8.43
N GLY A 150 2.37 -0.84 8.04
CA GLY A 150 1.24 -1.64 8.51
C GLY A 150 1.24 -1.75 10.04
N ASN A 151 2.40 -2.05 10.62
CA ASN A 151 2.55 -2.13 12.07
C ASN A 151 2.43 -0.77 12.76
N ASP A 152 2.83 0.33 12.12
CA ASP A 152 2.66 1.66 12.66
C ASP A 152 1.17 2.01 12.84
N VAL A 153 0.32 1.62 11.88
CA VAL A 153 -1.14 1.80 11.99
C VAL A 153 -1.74 0.90 13.07
N THR A 154 -1.38 -0.39 13.13
CA THR A 154 -1.93 -1.31 14.14
C THR A 154 -1.51 -0.96 15.56
N ASN A 155 -0.33 -0.36 15.74
CA ASN A 155 0.18 0.13 17.02
C ASN A 155 -0.17 1.60 17.29
N ARG A 156 -0.91 2.26 16.39
CA ARG A 156 -1.34 3.66 16.53
C ARG A 156 -0.16 4.62 16.73
N THR A 157 0.96 4.34 16.08
CA THR A 157 2.14 5.21 16.08
C THR A 157 1.76 6.56 15.46
N PRO A 158 2.12 7.69 16.08
CA PRO A 158 1.87 9.00 15.49
C PRO A 158 2.51 9.09 14.09
N PRO A 159 1.77 9.50 13.04
CA PRO A 159 2.30 9.53 11.67
C PRO A 159 3.61 10.32 11.53
N ALA A 160 3.74 11.44 12.25
CA ALA A 160 4.96 12.24 12.27
C ALA A 160 6.19 11.46 12.79
N VAL A 161 6.00 10.57 13.77
CA VAL A 161 7.07 9.72 14.31
C VAL A 161 7.46 8.65 13.29
N ALA A 162 6.48 7.94 12.73
CA ALA A 162 6.72 6.90 11.73
C ALA A 162 7.44 7.47 10.50
N VAL A 163 6.94 8.60 9.98
CA VAL A 163 7.51 9.29 8.82
C VAL A 163 8.91 9.81 9.09
N ARG A 164 9.21 10.31 10.29
CA ARG A 164 10.57 10.77 10.63
C ARG A 164 11.60 9.66 10.43
N TYR A 165 11.36 8.48 11.00
CA TYR A 165 12.28 7.34 10.84
C TYR A 165 12.41 6.90 9.38
N LEU A 166 11.31 6.91 8.62
CA LEU A 166 11.35 6.61 7.19
C LEU A 166 12.18 7.63 6.41
N VAL A 167 12.03 8.93 6.70
CA VAL A 167 12.81 10.00 6.05
C VAL A 167 14.29 9.85 6.36
N ASP A 168 14.66 9.57 7.60
CA ASP A 168 16.06 9.37 7.99
C ASP A 168 16.67 8.17 7.24
N ALA A 169 15.91 7.07 7.13
CA ALA A 169 16.31 5.90 6.33
C ALA A 169 16.52 6.26 4.85
N VAL A 170 15.56 6.96 4.23
CA VAL A 170 15.65 7.39 2.82
C VAL A 170 16.86 8.29 2.62
N ARG A 171 17.06 9.29 3.47
CA ARG A 171 18.19 10.24 3.37
C ARG A 171 19.54 9.53 3.46
N LYS A 172 19.71 8.62 4.41
CA LYS A 172 20.96 7.84 4.56
C LYS A 172 21.26 7.00 3.32
N LEU A 173 20.27 6.27 2.81
CA LEU A 173 20.41 5.45 1.60
C LEU A 173 20.70 6.30 0.36
N ARG A 174 20.00 7.43 0.20
CA ARG A 174 20.26 8.39 -0.90
C ARG A 174 21.66 9.00 -0.81
N ALA A 175 22.12 9.35 0.39
CA ALA A 175 23.45 9.90 0.61
C ALA A 175 24.56 8.89 0.26
N ALA A 176 24.28 7.59 0.41
CA ALA A 176 25.16 6.50 -0.03
C ALA A 176 25.05 6.19 -1.54
N GLY A 177 24.29 6.96 -2.31
CA GLY A 177 24.13 6.80 -3.76
C GLY A 177 23.01 5.85 -4.20
N ALA A 178 22.30 5.20 -3.26
CA ALA A 178 21.24 4.27 -3.58
C ALA A 178 20.02 4.98 -4.19
N GLN A 179 19.36 4.35 -5.15
CA GLN A 179 17.99 4.69 -5.52
C GLN A 179 17.03 4.15 -4.47
N VAL A 180 16.04 4.94 -4.04
CA VAL A 180 15.12 4.52 -2.97
C VAL A 180 13.69 4.53 -3.47
N VAL A 181 13.05 3.36 -3.43
CA VAL A 181 11.63 3.18 -3.77
C VAL A 181 10.87 2.70 -2.53
N VAL A 182 9.83 3.42 -2.15
CA VAL A 182 9.00 3.08 -0.99
C VAL A 182 7.63 2.63 -1.45
N GLY A 183 7.25 1.40 -1.10
CA GLY A 183 5.86 0.97 -1.14
C GLY A 183 5.17 1.51 0.11
N THR A 184 4.26 2.47 -0.08
CA THR A 184 3.59 3.14 1.03
C THR A 184 2.62 2.23 1.78
N CYS A 185 2.23 2.64 2.98
CA CYS A 185 1.36 1.89 3.88
C CYS A 185 0.13 1.33 3.14
N PRO A 186 -0.10 0.01 3.18
CA PRO A 186 -1.28 -0.60 2.59
C PRO A 186 -2.56 -0.19 3.34
N ASP A 187 -3.71 -0.22 2.67
CA ASP A 187 -5.02 0.06 3.27
C ASP A 187 -5.48 -1.11 4.13
N LEU A 188 -5.24 -1.04 5.46
CA LEU A 188 -5.65 -2.09 6.40
C LEU A 188 -7.17 -2.25 6.50
N GLY A 189 -7.98 -1.34 5.94
CA GLY A 189 -9.41 -1.52 5.83
C GLY A 189 -9.82 -2.62 4.84
N ALA A 190 -8.89 -3.15 4.04
CA ALA A 190 -9.12 -4.32 3.19
C ALA A 190 -9.08 -5.65 3.95
N ILE A 191 -8.59 -5.66 5.19
CA ILE A 191 -8.39 -6.88 5.98
C ILE A 191 -9.75 -7.36 6.50
N GLN A 192 -10.20 -8.51 5.96
CA GLN A 192 -11.51 -9.11 6.22
C GLN A 192 -11.83 -9.25 7.73
N PRO A 193 -10.92 -9.78 8.58
CA PRO A 193 -11.14 -9.87 10.03
C PRO A 193 -11.48 -8.55 10.74
N ILE A 194 -11.09 -7.39 10.17
CA ILE A 194 -11.39 -6.08 10.75
C ILE A 194 -12.81 -5.68 10.33
N LYS A 195 -13.74 -5.64 11.29
CA LYS A 195 -15.16 -5.31 11.05
C LYS A 195 -15.42 -3.79 11.14
N PRO A 196 -16.49 -3.26 10.51
CA PRO A 196 -16.95 -1.90 10.75
C PRO A 196 -17.46 -1.74 12.20
N PRO A 197 -17.21 -0.61 12.88
CA PRO A 197 -16.63 0.63 12.37
C PRO A 197 -15.08 0.68 12.36
N LEU A 198 -14.38 -0.24 13.03
CA LEU A 198 -12.92 -0.23 13.11
C LEU A 198 -12.25 -0.28 11.71
N ARG A 199 -12.85 -1.00 10.78
CA ARG A 199 -12.41 -1.07 9.37
C ARG A 199 -12.28 0.32 8.72
N TRP A 200 -13.24 1.20 8.96
CA TRP A 200 -13.25 2.54 8.37
C TRP A 200 -12.15 3.42 8.97
N LEU A 201 -11.90 3.29 10.27
CA LEU A 201 -10.80 3.98 10.95
C LEU A 201 -9.44 3.46 10.47
N ALA A 202 -9.27 2.13 10.38
CA ALA A 202 -8.06 1.51 9.86
C ALA A 202 -7.74 2.00 8.45
N ARG A 203 -8.74 2.04 7.55
CA ARG A 203 -8.62 2.63 6.22
C ARG A 203 -8.16 4.08 6.26
N ARG A 204 -8.82 4.91 7.06
CA ARG A 204 -8.49 6.34 7.19
C ARG A 204 -7.06 6.53 7.67
N TRP A 205 -6.65 5.84 8.73
CA TRP A 205 -5.31 5.96 9.30
C TRP A 205 -4.24 5.47 8.32
N SER A 206 -4.49 4.35 7.61
CA SER A 206 -3.60 3.83 6.59
C SER A 206 -3.36 4.83 5.47
N ARG A 207 -4.43 5.42 4.92
CA ARG A 207 -4.35 6.41 3.85
C ARG A 207 -3.69 7.72 4.29
N GLN A 208 -3.94 8.14 5.54
CA GLN A 208 -3.27 9.30 6.12
C GLN A 208 -1.76 9.06 6.25
N LEU A 209 -1.35 7.88 6.74
CA LEU A 209 0.06 7.52 6.81
C LEU A 209 0.68 7.42 5.41
N ALA A 210 0.02 6.77 4.45
CA ALA A 210 0.51 6.65 3.07
C ALA A 210 0.72 8.01 2.38
N ALA A 211 -0.22 8.95 2.57
CA ALA A 211 -0.08 10.32 2.05
C ALA A 211 1.11 11.04 2.71
N ALA A 212 1.27 10.92 4.03
CA ALA A 212 2.38 11.53 4.75
C ALA A 212 3.73 10.93 4.33
N GLN A 213 3.81 9.61 4.15
CA GLN A 213 4.99 8.93 3.61
C GLN A 213 5.31 9.43 2.19
N THR A 214 4.31 9.57 1.32
CA THR A 214 4.51 10.08 -0.05
C THR A 214 5.15 11.46 -0.06
N VAL A 215 4.60 12.41 0.69
CA VAL A 215 5.18 13.77 0.77
C VAL A 215 6.61 13.70 1.28
N ALA A 216 6.84 13.01 2.39
CA ALA A 216 8.12 13.05 3.07
C ALA A 216 9.24 12.30 2.33
N VAL A 217 8.92 11.16 1.71
CA VAL A 217 9.89 10.37 0.91
C VAL A 217 10.29 11.13 -0.34
N VAL A 218 9.32 11.75 -1.05
CA VAL A 218 9.61 12.53 -2.26
C VAL A 218 10.42 13.78 -1.92
N GLU A 219 10.11 14.46 -0.80
CA GLU A 219 10.94 15.56 -0.31
C GLU A 219 12.38 15.11 0.02
N ALA A 220 12.55 13.88 0.54
CA ALA A 220 13.86 13.27 0.79
C ALA A 220 14.57 12.72 -0.46
N GLY A 221 13.99 12.90 -1.65
CA GLY A 221 14.58 12.47 -2.93
C GLY A 221 14.36 10.99 -3.27
N GLY A 222 13.45 10.31 -2.57
CA GLY A 222 12.97 8.98 -2.90
C GLY A 222 11.77 8.99 -3.84
N TRP A 223 11.37 7.80 -4.26
CA TRP A 223 10.19 7.55 -5.08
C TRP A 223 9.19 6.76 -4.26
N THR A 224 7.89 7.00 -4.47
CA THR A 224 6.85 6.22 -3.79
C THR A 224 5.92 5.53 -4.76
N VAL A 225 5.46 4.35 -4.37
CA VAL A 225 4.35 3.65 -5.03
C VAL A 225 3.25 3.42 -4.02
N SER A 226 2.04 3.82 -4.38
CA SER A 226 0.85 3.52 -3.58
C SER A 226 0.50 2.05 -3.67
N LEU A 227 0.54 1.35 -2.53
CA LEU A 227 0.07 -0.02 -2.41
C LEU A 227 -1.41 -0.10 -2.02
N GLY A 228 -2.03 1.04 -1.65
CA GLY A 228 -3.31 1.16 -0.94
C GLY A 228 -4.59 0.64 -1.61
N ASP A 229 -4.51 0.04 -2.80
CA ASP A 229 -5.58 -0.54 -3.63
C ASP A 229 -5.05 -1.59 -4.65
N LEU A 230 -3.75 -1.93 -4.68
CA LEU A 230 -3.28 -3.20 -5.26
C LEU A 230 -3.74 -4.36 -4.38
N LEU A 231 -4.22 -3.98 -3.20
CA LEU A 231 -5.02 -4.71 -2.24
C LEU A 231 -6.47 -4.18 -2.20
N GLY A 232 -6.98 -3.64 -3.32
CA GLY A 232 -8.25 -2.92 -3.45
C GLY A 232 -9.47 -3.83 -3.64
N PRO A 233 -10.49 -3.47 -4.46
CA PRO A 233 -11.71 -4.27 -4.67
C PRO A 233 -11.42 -5.73 -4.98
N ARG A 234 -10.30 -6.02 -5.64
CA ARG A 234 -9.87 -7.37 -5.98
C ARG A 234 -9.49 -8.22 -4.77
N PHE A 235 -8.79 -7.66 -3.77
CA PHE A 235 -8.54 -8.37 -2.50
C PHE A 235 -9.80 -8.49 -1.65
N ALA A 236 -10.69 -7.50 -1.72
CA ALA A 236 -12.01 -7.61 -1.10
C ALA A 236 -12.89 -8.67 -1.80
N ALA A 237 -12.75 -8.85 -3.12
CA ALA A 237 -13.49 -9.79 -3.95
C ALA A 237 -12.91 -11.21 -3.92
N GLU A 238 -11.59 -11.35 -3.84
CA GLU A 238 -10.85 -12.62 -3.85
C GLU A 238 -9.98 -12.79 -2.57
N PRO A 239 -10.50 -12.59 -1.35
CA PRO A 239 -9.68 -12.55 -0.14
C PRO A 239 -9.02 -13.89 0.18
N THR A 240 -9.67 -15.02 -0.14
CA THR A 240 -9.14 -16.38 0.06
C THR A 240 -7.94 -16.69 -0.83
N ARG A 241 -7.80 -15.97 -1.95
CA ARG A 241 -6.74 -16.16 -2.93
C ARG A 241 -5.57 -15.20 -2.68
N LEU A 242 -5.89 -13.97 -2.30
CA LEU A 242 -4.93 -12.87 -2.26
C LEU A 242 -4.34 -12.61 -0.87
N PHE A 243 -4.99 -13.09 0.21
CA PHE A 243 -4.37 -13.18 1.53
C PHE A 243 -3.83 -14.58 1.81
N ALA A 244 -2.79 -14.65 2.63
CA ALA A 244 -2.23 -15.89 3.16
C ALA A 244 -3.17 -16.53 4.20
N TRP A 245 -2.71 -17.65 4.78
CA TRP A 245 -3.43 -18.42 5.80
C TRP A 245 -3.78 -17.62 7.06
N ASP A 246 -3.06 -16.53 7.34
CA ASP A 246 -3.30 -15.64 8.47
C ASP A 246 -4.37 -14.56 8.20
N HIS A 247 -4.94 -14.54 6.99
CA HIS A 247 -5.93 -13.57 6.53
C HIS A 247 -5.50 -12.09 6.68
N PHE A 248 -4.20 -11.85 6.77
CA PHE A 248 -3.61 -10.53 7.02
C PHE A 248 -2.53 -10.19 6.00
N HIS A 249 -1.55 -11.08 5.81
CA HIS A 249 -0.46 -10.86 4.88
C HIS A 249 -0.83 -11.28 3.45
N PRO A 250 -0.21 -10.70 2.42
CA PRO A 250 -0.43 -11.14 1.05
C PRO A 250 -0.04 -12.62 0.85
N SER A 251 -0.81 -13.34 0.03
CA SER A 251 -0.40 -14.64 -0.50
C SER A 251 0.72 -14.47 -1.54
N ALA A 252 1.25 -15.59 -2.07
CA ALA A 252 2.20 -15.54 -3.18
C ALA A 252 1.67 -14.73 -4.38
N GLU A 253 0.38 -14.86 -4.70
CA GLU A 253 -0.25 -14.08 -5.76
C GLU A 253 -0.45 -12.62 -5.35
N GLY A 254 -0.83 -12.37 -4.09
CA GLY A 254 -0.92 -11.02 -3.56
C GLY A 254 0.41 -10.26 -3.63
N TYR A 255 1.53 -10.91 -3.30
CA TYR A 255 2.85 -10.34 -3.49
C TYR A 255 3.19 -10.12 -4.96
N ALA A 256 2.85 -11.06 -5.86
CA ALA A 256 3.08 -10.86 -7.29
C ALA A 256 2.39 -9.60 -7.82
N ILE A 257 1.15 -9.33 -7.37
CA ILE A 257 0.41 -8.10 -7.71
C ILE A 257 1.13 -6.86 -7.16
N ALA A 258 1.50 -6.86 -5.87
CA ALA A 258 2.20 -5.73 -5.26
C ALA A 258 3.54 -5.44 -5.97
N VAL A 259 4.30 -6.48 -6.30
CA VAL A 259 5.57 -6.37 -7.03
C VAL A 259 5.38 -5.88 -8.45
N ALA A 260 4.34 -6.33 -9.16
CA ALA A 260 4.05 -5.87 -10.51
C ALA A 260 3.84 -4.35 -10.59
N ALA A 261 3.40 -3.71 -9.51
CA ALA A 261 3.29 -2.26 -9.44
C ALA A 261 4.58 -1.55 -9.03
N LEU A 262 5.41 -2.17 -8.19
CA LEU A 262 6.70 -1.61 -7.78
C LEU A 262 7.75 -1.70 -8.89
N LEU A 263 7.74 -2.80 -9.64
CA LEU A 263 8.77 -3.14 -10.63
C LEU A 263 9.02 -2.02 -11.66
N PRO A 264 7.99 -1.42 -12.29
CA PRO A 264 8.24 -0.38 -13.28
C PRO A 264 8.89 0.89 -12.68
N THR A 265 8.59 1.19 -11.41
CA THR A 265 9.19 2.30 -10.67
C THR A 265 10.64 1.99 -10.32
N ALA A 266 10.93 0.77 -9.86
CA ALA A 266 12.28 0.31 -9.58
C ALA A 266 13.19 0.37 -10.82
N LEU A 267 12.68 -0.07 -11.98
CA LEU A 267 13.37 0.04 -13.26
C LEU A 267 13.63 1.51 -13.65
N ALA A 268 12.60 2.36 -13.52
CA ALA A 268 12.76 3.78 -13.82
C ALA A 268 13.78 4.48 -12.91
N ALA A 269 13.83 4.11 -11.63
CA ALA A 269 14.79 4.64 -10.67
C ALA A 269 16.23 4.20 -11.00
N LEU A 270 16.43 2.96 -11.45
CA LEU A 270 17.71 2.43 -11.94
C LEU A 270 18.17 3.03 -13.29
N GLY A 271 17.43 4.00 -13.85
CA GLY A 271 17.80 4.67 -15.10
C GLY A 271 17.56 3.85 -16.36
N SER A 272 16.94 2.67 -16.26
CA SER A 272 16.81 1.74 -17.38
C SER A 272 15.57 1.96 -18.25
N VAL A 273 14.74 2.95 -17.92
CA VAL A 273 13.50 3.23 -18.63
C VAL A 273 13.58 4.62 -19.26
N GLN A 274 14.42 4.68 -20.30
CA GLN A 274 14.07 5.34 -21.55
C GLN A 274 13.16 4.41 -22.39
N GLU A 275 12.42 3.44 -21.81
CA GLU A 275 11.25 2.89 -22.54
C GLU A 275 10.39 4.10 -22.84
N THR A 276 10.14 4.32 -24.12
CA THR A 276 9.10 5.18 -24.69
C THR A 276 8.03 5.47 -23.64
N ARG A 277 8.21 6.55 -22.87
CA ARG A 277 7.35 6.81 -21.72
C ARG A 277 5.96 7.01 -22.30
N ALA A 278 5.08 6.04 -22.08
CA ALA A 278 3.71 6.12 -22.57
C ALA A 278 3.17 7.51 -22.17
N PRO A 279 2.50 8.21 -23.10
CA PRO A 279 1.97 9.54 -22.82
C PRO A 279 1.08 9.47 -21.58
N LEU A 280 1.14 10.54 -20.78
CA LEU A 280 0.36 10.64 -19.56
C LEU A 280 -1.13 10.57 -19.92
N THR A 281 -1.87 9.77 -19.17
CA THR A 281 -3.32 9.60 -19.30
C THR A 281 -4.08 10.55 -18.38
N VAL A 282 -5.41 10.64 -18.54
CA VAL A 282 -6.28 11.48 -17.70
C VAL A 282 -6.10 11.14 -16.22
N GLY A 283 -5.79 12.15 -15.41
CA GLY A 283 -5.51 11.99 -13.97
C GLY A 283 -4.02 11.81 -13.64
N GLU A 284 -3.15 11.58 -14.63
CA GLU A 284 -1.69 11.66 -14.48
C GLU A 284 -1.19 13.09 -14.75
N GLY A 285 0.02 13.44 -14.31
CA GLY A 285 0.55 14.80 -14.55
C GLY A 285 1.44 15.35 -13.45
N VAL A 286 1.96 16.55 -13.71
CA VAL A 286 2.67 17.34 -12.70
C VAL A 286 1.65 18.13 -11.88
N ARG A 287 1.79 18.08 -10.55
CA ARG A 287 0.97 18.85 -9.59
C ARG A 287 1.75 19.08 -8.31
N SER A 288 1.16 19.80 -7.35
CA SER A 288 1.79 19.96 -6.04
C SER A 288 1.93 18.60 -5.34
N LEU A 289 3.03 18.41 -4.62
CA LEU A 289 3.32 17.17 -3.92
C LEU A 289 2.23 16.77 -2.91
N PRO A 290 1.64 17.69 -2.11
CA PRO A 290 0.51 17.34 -1.25
C PRO A 290 -0.71 16.82 -2.02
N ALA A 291 -1.03 17.40 -3.19
CA ALA A 291 -2.14 16.95 -4.02
C ALA A 291 -1.84 15.57 -4.62
N ALA A 292 -0.63 15.37 -5.15
CA ALA A 292 -0.19 14.07 -5.66
C ALA A 292 -0.24 12.99 -4.56
N ALA A 293 0.18 13.30 -3.34
CA ALA A 293 0.16 12.39 -2.20
C ALA A 293 -1.26 11.97 -1.79
N GLN A 294 -2.19 12.93 -1.70
CA GLN A 294 -3.58 12.62 -1.36
C GLN A 294 -4.25 11.77 -2.43
N GLU A 295 -3.94 12.00 -3.70
CA GLU A 295 -4.47 11.21 -4.79
C GLU A 295 -3.86 9.81 -4.83
N ALA A 296 -2.54 9.69 -4.70
CA ALA A 296 -1.85 8.41 -4.65
C ALA A 296 -2.37 7.55 -3.48
N ALA A 297 -2.62 8.12 -2.31
CA ALA A 297 -3.17 7.40 -1.17
C ALA A 297 -4.59 6.83 -1.38
N ARG A 298 -5.29 7.23 -2.45
CA ARG A 298 -6.62 6.72 -2.82
C ARG A 298 -6.62 5.82 -4.05
N HIS A 299 -5.46 5.65 -4.69
CA HIS A 299 -5.34 4.93 -5.95
C HIS A 299 -4.00 4.18 -5.97
N ALA A 300 -4.03 2.86 -5.87
CA ALA A 300 -2.80 2.10 -5.97
C ALA A 300 -2.21 1.96 -7.36
N GLY A 301 -0.96 1.53 -7.37
CA GLY A 301 -0.09 1.56 -8.54
C GLY A 301 0.31 2.99 -8.92
N THR A 302 -0.12 3.98 -8.14
CA THR A 302 0.26 5.36 -8.36
C THR A 302 1.69 5.57 -7.88
N GLU A 303 2.55 5.83 -8.84
CA GLU A 303 3.92 6.29 -8.66
C GLU A 303 3.91 7.81 -8.43
N VAL A 304 4.67 8.27 -7.43
CA VAL A 304 4.94 9.69 -7.20
C VAL A 304 6.44 9.90 -7.03
N ARG A 305 6.96 10.92 -7.72
CA ARG A 305 8.35 11.36 -7.66
C ARG A 305 8.45 12.87 -7.78
N GLY A 306 9.60 13.45 -7.43
CA GLY A 306 9.88 14.86 -7.65
C GLY A 306 9.85 15.22 -9.14
N ALA A 307 9.40 16.42 -9.45
CA ALA A 307 9.35 16.95 -10.81
C ALA A 307 9.86 18.40 -10.85
N GLU A 308 10.19 18.86 -12.05
CA GLU A 308 10.52 20.25 -12.33
C GLU A 308 9.55 20.82 -13.36
N VAL A 309 9.12 22.06 -13.14
CA VAL A 309 8.30 22.84 -14.08
C VAL A 309 9.05 24.12 -14.39
N GLY A 310 9.44 24.31 -15.66
CA GLY A 310 10.24 25.47 -16.06
C GLY A 310 11.58 25.57 -15.33
N GLY A 311 12.24 24.43 -15.08
CA GLY A 311 13.51 24.35 -14.35
C GLY A 311 13.42 24.60 -12.84
N ARG A 312 12.20 24.65 -12.28
CA ARG A 312 11.98 24.84 -10.83
C ARG A 312 11.38 23.60 -10.22
N GLU A 313 11.99 23.11 -9.14
CA GLU A 313 11.44 21.99 -8.35
C GLU A 313 10.24 22.40 -7.48
N ARG A 314 10.04 23.70 -7.23
CA ARG A 314 8.99 24.22 -6.35
C ARG A 314 8.13 25.27 -7.04
N GLY A 315 6.85 25.29 -6.66
CA GLY A 315 5.87 26.32 -7.02
C GLY A 315 5.17 26.87 -5.77
N PRO A 316 4.09 27.66 -5.95
CA PRO A 316 3.38 28.32 -4.84
C PRO A 316 2.82 27.35 -3.79
N ALA A 317 2.47 26.13 -4.21
CA ALA A 317 1.92 25.09 -3.35
C ALA A 317 2.97 24.07 -2.88
N GLY A 318 4.26 24.43 -2.90
CA GLY A 318 5.37 23.57 -2.49
C GLY A 318 6.04 22.84 -3.64
N ARG A 319 6.66 21.68 -3.36
CA ARG A 319 7.39 20.90 -4.36
C ARG A 319 6.46 20.37 -5.46
N TRP A 320 6.93 20.41 -6.70
CA TRP A 320 6.27 19.75 -7.82
C TRP A 320 6.52 18.25 -7.77
N ALA A 321 5.48 17.49 -8.08
CA ALA A 321 5.54 16.05 -8.16
C ALA A 321 4.91 15.58 -9.45
N GLN A 322 5.54 14.60 -10.09
CA GLN A 322 4.94 13.86 -11.18
C GLN A 322 4.19 12.67 -10.59
N LEU A 323 2.89 12.61 -10.89
CA LEU A 323 2.01 11.50 -10.55
C LEU A 323 1.77 10.67 -11.81
N ARG A 324 1.96 9.35 -11.69
CA ARG A 324 1.66 8.40 -12.76
C ARG A 324 0.93 7.18 -12.21
N ARG A 325 -0.18 6.82 -12.84
CA ARG A 325 -1.04 5.68 -12.53
C ARG A 325 -0.69 4.54 -13.45
N ARG A 326 0.19 3.65 -12.98
CA ARG A 326 0.49 2.46 -13.77
C ARG A 326 -0.67 1.50 -13.61
N ARG A 327 -1.61 1.52 -14.57
CA ARG A 327 -2.65 0.50 -14.70
C ARG A 327 -1.94 -0.84 -14.69
N ALA A 328 -2.16 -1.63 -13.65
CA ALA A 328 -1.62 -2.98 -13.60
C ALA A 328 -2.08 -3.69 -14.88
N TRP A 329 -1.14 -4.35 -15.57
CA TRP A 329 -1.32 -5.04 -16.85
C TRP A 329 -2.27 -6.25 -16.76
N PHE A 330 -3.15 -6.29 -15.77
CA PHE A 330 -4.05 -7.39 -15.47
C PHE A 330 -5.50 -6.96 -15.70
N GLY A 331 -5.90 -6.95 -16.98
CA GLY A 331 -7.28 -7.18 -17.42
C GLY A 331 -8.37 -6.28 -16.87
N GLN A 332 -8.21 -4.96 -16.89
CA GLN A 332 -9.40 -4.10 -16.93
C GLN A 332 -9.94 -4.05 -18.37
N PRO A 333 -11.23 -4.36 -18.62
CA PRO A 333 -11.89 -3.94 -19.85
C PRO A 333 -11.77 -2.43 -20.01
N ARG A 334 -11.53 -1.94 -21.23
CA ARG A 334 -11.58 -0.51 -21.53
C ARG A 334 -13.00 -0.02 -21.22
N ALA A 335 -13.16 0.91 -20.29
CA ALA A 335 -14.47 1.49 -19.98
C ALA A 335 -14.99 2.44 -21.07
N ASP A 336 -14.29 2.59 -22.20
CA ASP A 336 -14.60 3.57 -23.25
C ASP A 336 -14.80 2.93 -24.64
N GLU A 337 -15.08 1.63 -24.75
CA GLU A 337 -15.64 1.08 -25.99
C GLU A 337 -17.17 1.11 -25.92
N PRO A 338 -17.86 1.85 -26.82
CA PRO A 338 -19.30 1.72 -26.94
C PRO A 338 -19.63 0.28 -27.31
N ALA A 339 -20.64 -0.30 -26.63
CA ALA A 339 -21.08 -1.67 -26.82
C ALA A 339 -21.48 -1.92 -28.28
N GLY A 340 -20.51 -2.40 -29.07
CA GLY A 340 -20.65 -2.70 -30.49
C GLY A 340 -20.87 -4.18 -30.70
N SER A 341 -22.13 -4.52 -30.97
CA SER A 341 -22.59 -5.72 -31.68
C SER A 341 -22.10 -7.09 -31.17
N ALA A 342 -23.02 -7.80 -30.51
CA ALA A 342 -22.95 -9.24 -30.34
C ALA A 342 -22.86 -9.92 -31.71
N ALA A 343 -21.64 -10.28 -32.13
CA ALA A 343 -21.44 -11.20 -33.23
C ALA A 343 -21.71 -12.63 -32.72
N ALA A 344 -22.74 -13.24 -33.29
CA ALA A 344 -23.18 -14.60 -33.02
C ALA A 344 -22.02 -15.61 -33.18
N HIS A 345 -21.87 -16.49 -32.20
CA HIS A 345 -21.06 -17.69 -32.32
C HIS A 345 -21.69 -18.66 -33.33
N PRO A 346 -20.98 -19.14 -34.36
CA PRO A 346 -21.42 -20.30 -35.11
C PRO A 346 -21.19 -21.57 -34.27
N ALA A 347 -22.19 -22.45 -34.27
CA ALA A 347 -22.21 -23.72 -33.56
C ALA A 347 -21.13 -24.70 -34.06
N PRO A 348 -20.64 -25.63 -33.21
CA PRO A 348 -19.69 -26.65 -33.63
C PRO A 348 -20.37 -27.75 -34.45
N THR A 349 -19.85 -28.01 -35.66
CA THR A 349 -20.22 -29.15 -36.51
C THR A 349 -19.57 -30.44 -36.02
N ALA A 350 -20.38 -31.50 -35.91
CA ALA A 350 -20.00 -32.87 -35.54
C ALA A 350 -19.11 -33.56 -36.60
N PRO A 351 -18.35 -34.60 -36.23
CA PRO A 351 -17.54 -35.38 -37.17
C PRO A 351 -18.38 -36.45 -37.88
N ASP A 352 -18.15 -36.62 -39.18
CA ASP A 352 -18.77 -37.64 -40.02
C ASP A 352 -17.85 -38.87 -40.13
N GLU A 353 -18.40 -40.04 -39.80
CA GLU A 353 -17.79 -41.37 -39.98
C GLU A 353 -18.36 -42.05 -41.23
N ALA A 354 -17.48 -42.75 -41.97
CA ALA A 354 -17.69 -43.89 -42.89
C ALA A 354 -17.04 -43.64 -44.27
N ALA A 355 -16.41 -44.58 -44.97
CA ALA A 355 -16.02 -45.97 -44.74
C ALA A 355 -15.04 -46.35 -45.87
N GLY A 356 -14.17 -47.34 -45.66
CA GLY A 356 -13.33 -47.88 -46.73
C GLY A 356 -12.28 -48.89 -46.26
N SER A 357 -12.71 -50.12 -46.00
CA SER A 357 -11.88 -51.34 -45.90
C SER A 357 -12.01 -52.12 -47.23
N PRO A 358 -11.07 -53.02 -47.62
CA PRO A 358 -10.79 -54.23 -46.84
C PRO A 358 -9.35 -54.78 -46.83
N ARG A 359 -9.17 -55.70 -45.87
CA ARG A 359 -8.07 -56.64 -45.61
C ARG A 359 -7.72 -57.56 -46.79
N VAL A 360 -6.47 -58.03 -46.81
CA VAL A 360 -6.09 -59.43 -47.12
C VAL A 360 -4.94 -59.86 -46.17
N GLU A 361 -5.15 -60.98 -45.45
CA GLU A 361 -4.19 -61.82 -44.68
C GLU A 361 -3.12 -62.42 -45.61
N GLU A 362 -1.98 -63.03 -45.26
CA GLU A 362 -1.61 -63.94 -44.18
C GLU A 362 -0.09 -64.24 -44.31
N LYS A 363 0.50 -64.77 -43.23
CA LYS A 363 1.61 -65.75 -43.14
C LYS A 363 3.08 -65.33 -42.95
N ALA A 364 3.57 -65.91 -41.85
CA ALA A 364 4.93 -66.29 -41.43
C ALA A 364 5.82 -65.20 -40.82
#